data_AF-A0A2D1UBF0-F1
#
_entry.id   AF-A0A2D1UBF0-F1
#
_cell.length_a   1.000
_cell.length_b   1.000
_cell.length_c   1.000
_cell.angle_alpha   90.00
_cell.angle_beta   90.00
_cell.angle_gamma   90.00
#
_symmetry.space_group_name_H-M   'P 1'
#
loop_
_entity.id
_entity.type
_entity.pdbx_description
1 polymer ?
#
loop_
_entity_poly.entity_id
_entity_poly.type
_entity_poly.pdbx_seq_one_letter_code
_entity_poly.pdbx_strand_id
1 'polypeptide(L)'
;MKKFTLNLKICLSVVICLLFMGYSKIKLLDEQTSYIQQLLVSHYNEEPEIVQVKHYELNVTNSGFCRYKRFFKSGKVEYFSFNLVKFKDLDYKATDTTGALFLYTKGDDVIVQTYNDKNEDDVDSMANYMSIPVKNIKGEELTELSDQIRKANVRLLAQK
;
A
#
# COMPACT_ATOMS: atom_id res chain seq x y z
N MET A 1 -15.48 49.38 -17.38
CA MET A 1 -15.97 47.99 -17.60
C MET A 1 -14.93 47.06 -18.24
N LYS A 2 -14.18 47.43 -19.29
CA LYS A 2 -13.19 46.55 -19.96
C LYS A 2 -12.06 46.00 -19.05
N LYS A 3 -11.55 46.81 -18.10
CA LYS A 3 -10.51 46.37 -17.14
C LYS A 3 -11.04 45.33 -16.14
N PHE A 4 -12.30 45.45 -15.73
CA PHE A 4 -12.96 44.51 -14.81
C PHE A 4 -13.16 43.14 -15.46
N THR A 5 -13.64 43.10 -16.70
CA THR A 5 -13.81 41.84 -17.44
C THR A 5 -12.47 41.18 -17.80
N LEU A 6 -11.40 41.96 -18.01
CA LEU A 6 -10.05 41.42 -18.20
C LEU A 6 -9.51 40.76 -16.92
N ASN A 7 -9.61 41.44 -15.77
CA ASN A 7 -9.19 40.89 -14.49
C ASN A 7 -9.97 39.62 -14.10
N LEU A 8 -11.28 39.59 -14.40
CA LEU A 8 -12.12 38.41 -14.18
C LEU A 8 -11.66 37.20 -15.02
N LYS A 9 -11.33 37.42 -16.30
CA LYS A 9 -10.81 36.37 -17.18
C LYS A 9 -9.45 35.84 -16.72
N ILE A 10 -8.56 36.71 -16.26
CA ILE A 10 -7.25 36.31 -15.70
C ILE A 10 -7.48 35.48 -14.43
N CYS A 11 -8.33 35.94 -13.51
CA CYS A 11 -8.63 35.21 -12.28
C CYS A 11 -9.22 33.82 -12.58
N LEU A 12 -10.18 33.75 -13.52
CA LEU A 12 -10.75 32.48 -13.97
C LEU A 12 -9.69 31.54 -14.57
N SER A 13 -8.79 32.06 -15.40
CA SER A 13 -7.71 31.27 -15.98
C SER A 13 -6.75 30.72 -14.92
N VAL A 14 -6.41 31.52 -13.90
CA VAL A 14 -5.55 31.08 -12.79
C VAL A 14 -6.24 29.98 -11.98
N VAL A 15 -7.53 30.13 -11.66
CA VAL A 15 -8.30 29.11 -10.94
C VAL A 15 -8.34 27.80 -11.74
N ILE A 16 -8.59 27.87 -13.05
CA ILE A 16 -8.58 26.70 -13.93
C ILE A 16 -7.21 26.02 -13.95
N CYS A 17 -6.12 26.78 -14.07
CA CYS A 17 -4.75 26.23 -14.01
C CYS A 17 -4.46 25.51 -12.69
N LEU A 18 -4.88 26.08 -11.56
CA LEU A 18 -4.71 25.45 -10.23
C LEU A 18 -5.48 24.14 -10.12
N LEU A 19 -6.71 24.07 -10.65
CA LEU A 19 -7.51 22.83 -10.68
C LEU A 19 -6.82 21.73 -11.50
N PHE A 20 -6.30 22.05 -12.68
CA PHE A 20 -5.57 21.08 -13.52
C PHE A 20 -4.27 20.58 -12.88
N MET A 21 -3.54 21.47 -12.21
CA MET A 21 -2.32 21.10 -11.47
C MET A 21 -2.64 20.18 -10.28
N GLY A 22 -3.73 20.44 -9.55
CA GLY A 22 -4.19 19.57 -8.46
C GLY A 22 -4.56 18.18 -8.94
N TYR A 23 -5.32 18.08 -10.04
CA TYR A 23 -5.76 16.79 -10.60
C TYR A 23 -4.59 15.93 -11.10
N SER A 24 -3.56 16.56 -11.69
CA SER A 24 -2.37 15.87 -12.19
C SER A 24 -1.59 15.17 -11.07
N LYS A 25 -1.53 15.77 -9.87
CA LYS A 25 -0.87 15.17 -8.70
C LYS A 25 -1.61 13.94 -8.18
N ILE A 26 -2.94 13.98 -8.16
CA ILE A 26 -3.78 12.86 -7.70
C ILE A 26 -3.61 11.66 -8.64
N LYS A 27 -3.68 11.91 -9.96
CA LYS A 27 -3.50 10.87 -10.98
C LYS A 27 -2.14 10.16 -10.86
N LEU A 28 -1.07 10.92 -10.62
CA LEU A 28 0.27 10.37 -10.49
C LEU A 28 0.44 9.47 -9.25
N LEU A 29 -0.22 9.80 -8.14
CA LEU A 29 -0.24 8.95 -6.95
C LEU A 29 -1.04 7.67 -7.20
N ASP A 30 -2.17 7.78 -7.89
CA ASP A 30 -3.03 6.64 -8.24
C ASP A 30 -2.32 5.62 -9.15
N GLU A 31 -1.63 6.12 -10.19
CA GLU A 31 -0.78 5.30 -11.06
C GLU A 31 0.32 4.58 -10.26
N GLN A 32 0.92 5.28 -9.30
CA GLN A 32 1.97 4.71 -8.46
C GLN A 32 1.45 3.64 -7.49
N THR A 33 0.34 3.90 -6.79
CA THR A 33 -0.26 2.90 -5.89
C THR A 33 -0.76 1.69 -6.66
N SER A 34 -1.25 1.89 -7.89
CA SER A 34 -1.64 0.82 -8.81
C SER A 34 -0.45 -0.03 -9.24
N TYR A 35 0.70 0.59 -9.50
CA TYR A 35 1.92 -0.15 -9.82
C TYR A 35 2.40 -1.01 -8.64
N ILE A 36 2.44 -0.44 -7.43
CA ILE A 36 2.81 -1.18 -6.20
C ILE A 36 1.84 -2.36 -5.99
N GLN A 37 0.53 -2.12 -6.14
CA GLN A 37 -0.50 -3.16 -6.08
C GLN A 37 -0.22 -4.29 -7.07
N GLN A 38 0.05 -3.94 -8.33
CA GLN A 38 0.30 -4.92 -9.39
C GLN A 38 1.52 -5.78 -9.07
N LEU A 39 2.64 -5.18 -8.68
CA LEU A 39 3.87 -5.89 -8.37
C LEU A 39 3.68 -6.85 -7.18
N LEU A 40 3.02 -6.38 -6.11
CA LEU A 40 2.73 -7.21 -4.94
C LEU A 40 1.82 -8.41 -5.28
N VAL A 41 0.76 -8.21 -6.08
CA VAL A 41 -0.16 -9.28 -6.47
C VAL A 41 0.51 -10.26 -7.44
N SER A 42 1.29 -9.77 -8.41
CA SER A 42 1.98 -10.62 -9.40
C SER A 42 2.98 -11.58 -8.78
N HIS A 43 3.58 -11.19 -7.65
CA HIS A 43 4.55 -12.02 -6.92
C HIS A 43 3.97 -12.72 -5.70
N TYR A 44 2.68 -12.56 -5.38
CA TYR A 44 2.10 -13.19 -4.19
C TYR A 44 2.23 -14.72 -4.27
N ASN A 45 2.60 -15.33 -3.15
CA ASN A 45 2.74 -16.78 -3.05
C ASN A 45 1.68 -17.41 -2.16
N GLU A 46 0.69 -18.05 -2.79
CA GLU A 46 -0.37 -18.82 -2.11
C GLU A 46 0.10 -20.19 -1.61
N GLU A 47 1.18 -20.76 -2.15
CA GLU A 47 1.57 -22.16 -1.91
C GLU A 47 1.86 -22.49 -0.44
N PRO A 48 2.60 -21.67 0.34
CA PRO A 48 2.87 -21.94 1.74
C PRO A 48 1.60 -21.96 2.59
N GLU A 49 0.55 -21.29 2.12
CA GLU A 49 -0.66 -21.04 2.88
C GLU A 49 -1.87 -21.85 2.39
N ILE A 50 -1.80 -22.48 1.21
CA ILE A 50 -2.94 -23.14 0.54
C ILE A 50 -3.61 -24.24 1.37
N VAL A 51 -2.87 -24.83 2.32
CA VAL A 51 -3.39 -25.84 3.24
C VAL A 51 -4.39 -25.23 4.21
N GLN A 52 -4.14 -24.01 4.70
CA GLN A 52 -4.87 -23.37 5.79
C GLN A 52 -5.70 -22.15 5.36
N VAL A 53 -5.18 -21.36 4.42
CA VAL A 53 -5.81 -20.16 3.86
C VAL A 53 -6.71 -20.55 2.69
N LYS A 54 -7.96 -20.10 2.76
CA LYS A 54 -9.00 -20.28 1.73
C LYS A 54 -8.81 -19.29 0.59
N HIS A 55 -8.54 -18.03 0.91
CA HIS A 55 -8.21 -16.95 -0.03
C HIS A 55 -7.59 -15.77 0.74
N TYR A 56 -7.03 -14.83 0.00
CA TYR A 56 -6.46 -13.60 0.54
C TYR A 56 -6.99 -12.38 -0.21
N GLU A 57 -6.86 -11.21 0.41
CA GLU A 57 -7.04 -9.91 -0.22
C GLU A 57 -5.79 -9.08 0.05
N LEU A 58 -5.15 -8.58 -1.00
CA LEU A 58 -4.05 -7.64 -0.92
C LEU A 58 -4.44 -6.37 -1.68
N ASN A 59 -4.43 -5.22 -1.02
CA ASN A 59 -4.90 -3.97 -1.58
C ASN A 59 -4.02 -2.79 -1.15
N VAL A 60 -3.57 -2.00 -2.12
CA VAL A 60 -2.91 -0.71 -1.92
C VAL A 60 -3.82 0.38 -2.48
N THR A 61 -4.36 1.22 -1.60
CA THR A 61 -5.28 2.30 -1.98
C THR A 61 -4.54 3.56 -2.43
N ASN A 62 -5.21 4.42 -3.17
CA ASN A 62 -4.71 5.75 -3.55
C ASN A 62 -4.50 6.71 -2.36
N SER A 63 -5.16 6.45 -1.22
CA SER A 63 -4.88 7.12 0.06
C SER A 63 -3.63 6.57 0.78
N GLY A 64 -2.94 5.61 0.16
CA GLY A 64 -1.72 5.01 0.65
C GLY A 64 -1.94 3.93 1.70
N PHE A 65 -3.13 3.37 1.88
CA PHE A 65 -3.28 2.22 2.78
C PHE A 65 -2.86 0.94 2.06
N CYS A 66 -1.89 0.23 2.63
CA CYS A 66 -1.56 -1.14 2.25
C CYS A 66 -2.28 -2.07 3.24
N ARG A 67 -3.13 -2.95 2.72
CA ARG A 67 -3.96 -3.88 3.47
C ARG A 67 -3.73 -5.29 2.97
N TYR A 68 -3.50 -6.19 3.90
CA TYR A 68 -3.36 -7.61 3.62
C TYR A 68 -4.27 -8.38 4.55
N LYS A 69 -5.21 -9.13 3.97
CA LYS A 69 -6.21 -9.90 4.70
C LYS A 69 -6.13 -11.36 4.27
N ARG A 70 -6.13 -12.27 5.24
CA ARG A 70 -6.15 -13.71 5.02
C ARG A 70 -7.42 -14.30 5.59
N PHE A 71 -8.06 -15.16 4.83
CA PHE A 71 -9.25 -15.88 5.26
C PHE A 71 -8.91 -17.36 5.36
N PHE A 72 -8.97 -17.92 6.56
CA PHE A 72 -8.62 -19.30 6.82
C PHE A 72 -9.83 -20.21 6.61
N LYS A 73 -9.55 -21.47 6.23
CA LYS A 73 -10.58 -22.53 6.11
C LYS A 73 -11.29 -22.81 7.43
N SER A 74 -10.66 -22.49 8.57
CA SER A 74 -11.25 -22.60 9.90
C SER A 74 -12.38 -21.59 10.17
N GLY A 75 -12.46 -20.51 9.39
CA GLY A 75 -13.29 -19.34 9.65
C GLY A 75 -12.51 -18.15 10.24
N LYS A 76 -11.27 -18.38 10.72
CA LYS A 76 -10.38 -17.33 11.21
C LYS A 76 -10.08 -16.32 10.09
N VAL A 77 -10.02 -15.05 10.46
CA VAL A 77 -9.58 -13.96 9.57
C VAL A 77 -8.41 -13.26 10.22
N GLU A 78 -7.36 -12.99 9.46
CA GLU A 78 -6.25 -12.15 9.90
C GLU A 78 -6.14 -10.94 9.00
N TYR A 79 -5.95 -9.78 9.60
CA TYR A 79 -5.95 -8.49 8.92
C TYR A 79 -4.73 -7.69 9.36
N PHE A 80 -3.95 -7.27 8.37
CA PHE A 80 -2.79 -6.42 8.52
C PHE A 80 -3.04 -5.14 7.74
N SER A 81 -2.75 -3.97 8.31
CA SER A 81 -2.76 -2.74 7.53
C SER A 81 -1.87 -1.66 8.09
N PHE A 82 -1.30 -0.86 7.20
CA PHE A 82 -0.66 0.41 7.56
C PHE A 82 -0.77 1.40 6.42
N ASN A 83 -0.55 2.68 6.72
CA ASN A 83 -0.46 3.71 5.68
C ASN A 83 1.00 3.87 5.22
N LEU A 84 1.25 3.89 3.91
CA LEU A 84 2.58 4.03 3.30
C LEU A 84 3.32 5.28 3.78
N VAL A 85 2.66 6.31 4.32
CA VAL A 85 3.28 7.44 5.04
C VAL A 85 4.18 6.99 6.21
N LYS A 86 3.86 5.84 6.80
CA LYS A 86 4.58 5.21 7.93
C LYS A 86 5.69 4.27 7.47
N PHE A 87 5.83 4.01 6.18
CA PHE A 87 6.89 3.18 5.64
C PHE A 87 8.27 3.66 6.09
N LYS A 88 9.11 2.71 6.50
CA LYS A 88 10.49 2.90 6.89
C LYS A 88 11.42 2.20 5.92
N ASP A 89 11.22 0.89 5.75
CA ASP A 89 12.10 0.07 4.92
C ASP A 89 11.42 -1.21 4.43
N LEU A 90 12.07 -1.87 3.47
CA LEU A 90 11.68 -3.16 2.92
C LEU A 90 12.83 -4.15 3.08
N ASP A 91 12.55 -5.29 3.68
CA ASP A 91 13.48 -6.43 3.73
C ASP A 91 12.87 -7.64 3.01
N TYR A 92 13.74 -8.54 2.55
CA TYR A 92 13.36 -9.74 1.83
C TYR A 92 14.15 -10.93 2.33
N LYS A 93 13.44 -11.90 2.89
CA LYS A 93 14.03 -13.17 3.33
C LYS A 93 13.53 -14.30 2.45
N ALA A 94 14.45 -15.00 1.80
CA ALA A 94 14.08 -15.95 0.76
C ALA A 94 14.94 -17.21 0.68
N THR A 95 14.41 -18.12 -0.11
CA THR A 95 15.05 -19.27 -0.74
C THR A 95 15.12 -19.04 -2.25
N ASP A 96 15.57 -20.01 -3.04
CA ASP A 96 15.78 -19.86 -4.49
C ASP A 96 14.50 -19.45 -5.27
N THR A 97 13.30 -19.80 -4.78
CA THR A 97 12.03 -19.59 -5.52
C THR A 97 10.93 -18.93 -4.70
N THR A 98 11.04 -18.93 -3.38
CA THR A 98 10.00 -18.42 -2.47
C THR A 98 10.62 -17.61 -1.33
N GLY A 99 9.89 -16.64 -0.81
CA GLY A 99 10.33 -15.82 0.31
C GLY A 99 9.21 -15.03 0.94
N ALA A 100 9.59 -14.14 1.86
CA ALA A 100 8.69 -13.20 2.51
C ALA A 100 9.23 -11.79 2.40
N LEU A 101 8.36 -10.87 1.96
CA LEU A 101 8.59 -9.43 2.03
C LEU A 101 8.21 -8.92 3.41
N PHE A 102 9.11 -8.17 4.05
CA PHE A 102 8.86 -7.49 5.30
C PHE A 102 8.80 -5.99 5.05
N LEU A 103 7.61 -5.41 5.16
CA LEU A 103 7.39 -3.98 5.05
C LEU A 103 7.42 -3.36 6.44
N TYR A 104 8.52 -2.70 6.78
CA TYR A 104 8.73 -2.08 8.09
C TYR A 104 8.12 -0.68 8.16
N THR A 105 7.58 -0.35 9.33
CA THR A 105 7.09 0.99 9.66
C THR A 105 8.03 1.74 10.61
N LYS A 106 7.83 3.05 10.74
CA LYS A 106 8.67 3.93 11.57
C LYS A 106 8.52 3.64 13.07
N GLY A 107 7.35 3.19 13.50
CA GLY A 107 7.09 2.60 14.82
C GLY A 107 6.08 1.46 14.70
N ASP A 108 5.34 1.20 15.77
CA ASP A 108 4.25 0.21 15.76
C ASP A 108 3.01 0.80 15.06
N ASP A 109 3.07 0.87 13.73
CA ASP A 109 2.04 1.49 12.87
C ASP A 109 1.28 0.46 12.00
N VAL A 110 1.61 -0.82 12.12
CA VAL A 110 0.87 -1.90 11.45
C VAL A 110 -0.22 -2.38 12.40
N ILE A 111 -1.47 -2.16 12.03
CA ILE A 111 -2.63 -2.73 12.71
C ILE A 111 -2.67 -4.22 12.38
N VAL A 112 -2.73 -5.05 13.41
CA VAL A 112 -2.83 -6.51 13.33
C VAL A 112 -4.08 -6.96 14.07
N GLN A 113 -5.04 -7.48 13.32
CA GLN A 113 -6.33 -7.92 13.85
C GLN A 113 -6.61 -9.36 13.47
N THR A 114 -7.09 -10.15 14.42
CA THR A 114 -7.59 -11.49 14.17
C THR A 114 -9.05 -11.59 14.60
N TYR A 115 -9.84 -12.35 13.83
CA TYR A 115 -11.26 -12.58 14.11
C TYR A 115 -11.59 -14.06 14.00
N ASN A 116 -12.55 -14.53 14.79
CA ASN A 116 -13.11 -15.89 14.71
C ASN A 116 -12.04 -16.99 14.88
N ASP A 117 -11.05 -16.75 15.73
CA ASP A 117 -10.18 -17.84 16.17
C ASP A 117 -10.96 -18.74 17.13
N LYS A 118 -10.94 -20.06 16.88
CA LYS A 118 -11.74 -21.01 17.69
C LYS A 118 -11.09 -21.31 19.04
N ASN A 119 -9.80 -21.03 19.17
CA ASN A 119 -8.99 -21.41 20.32
C ASN A 119 -8.43 -20.20 21.08
N GLU A 120 -8.55 -19.00 20.51
CA GLU A 120 -7.99 -17.76 21.06
C GLU A 120 -9.02 -16.64 20.93
N ASP A 121 -8.92 -15.63 21.80
CA ASP A 121 -9.72 -14.42 21.66
C ASP A 121 -9.28 -13.60 20.44
N ASP A 122 -10.19 -12.77 19.92
CA ASP A 122 -9.88 -11.83 18.85
C ASP A 122 -8.71 -10.91 19.28
N VAL A 123 -7.64 -10.87 18.48
CA VAL A 123 -6.46 -10.05 18.74
C VAL A 123 -6.65 -8.70 18.06
N ASP A 124 -6.34 -7.62 18.78
CA ASP A 124 -6.20 -6.27 18.23
C ASP A 124 -4.89 -5.66 18.76
N SER A 125 -3.89 -5.57 17.89
CA SER A 125 -2.54 -5.18 18.28
C SER A 125 -1.85 -4.33 17.22
N MET A 126 -0.73 -3.72 17.60
CA MET A 126 0.12 -2.96 16.71
C MET A 126 1.46 -3.68 16.54
N ALA A 127 2.01 -3.67 15.33
CA ALA A 127 3.30 -4.23 15.00
C ALA A 127 4.15 -3.24 14.19
N ASN A 128 5.45 -3.50 14.10
CA ASN A 128 6.41 -2.69 13.37
C ASN A 128 6.66 -3.16 11.92
N TYR A 129 6.06 -4.28 11.51
CA TYR A 129 6.13 -4.75 10.12
C TYR A 129 4.90 -5.55 9.70
N MET A 130 4.68 -5.60 8.39
CA MET A 130 3.76 -6.53 7.73
C MET A 130 4.58 -7.51 6.89
N SER A 131 4.28 -8.81 7.00
CA SER A 131 4.92 -9.86 6.20
C SER A 131 3.98 -10.34 5.10
N ILE A 132 4.46 -10.35 3.85
CA ILE A 132 3.71 -10.83 2.68
C ILE A 132 4.50 -11.96 2.02
N PRO A 133 3.92 -13.18 1.89
CA PRO A 133 4.59 -14.28 1.19
C PRO A 133 4.66 -13.98 -0.31
N VAL A 134 5.83 -14.18 -0.90
CA VAL A 134 6.09 -13.93 -2.32
C VAL A 134 6.88 -15.05 -2.99
N LYS A 135 6.84 -15.08 -4.32
CA LYS A 135 7.56 -16.04 -5.17
C LYS A 135 8.15 -15.36 -6.39
N ASN A 136 9.28 -15.90 -6.86
CA ASN A 136 9.93 -15.51 -8.12
C ASN A 136 10.16 -14.00 -8.28
N ILE A 137 10.40 -13.27 -7.19
CA ILE A 137 10.70 -11.83 -7.25
C ILE A 137 12.20 -11.63 -7.42
N LYS A 138 12.60 -10.83 -8.41
CA LYS A 138 14.01 -10.56 -8.70
C LYS A 138 14.52 -9.40 -7.84
N GLY A 139 15.85 -9.32 -7.66
CA GLY A 139 16.49 -8.21 -6.93
C GLY A 139 16.16 -6.82 -7.49
N GLU A 140 16.04 -6.70 -8.81
CA GLU A 140 15.65 -5.46 -9.48
C GLU A 140 14.20 -5.06 -9.13
N GLU A 141 13.27 -6.02 -9.14
CA GLU A 141 11.86 -5.80 -8.79
C GLU A 141 11.69 -5.44 -7.31
N LEU A 142 12.51 -6.01 -6.42
CA LEU A 142 12.57 -5.62 -5.00
C LEU A 142 13.02 -4.18 -4.81
N THR A 143 14.08 -3.80 -5.53
CA THR A 143 14.62 -2.44 -5.50
C THR A 143 13.58 -1.46 -6.04
N GLU A 144 12.95 -1.81 -7.16
CA GLU A 144 11.90 -1.01 -7.77
C GLU A 144 10.69 -0.86 -6.84
N LEU A 145 10.22 -1.95 -6.21
CA LEU A 145 9.12 -1.90 -5.24
C LEU A 145 9.45 -0.95 -4.08
N SER A 146 10.63 -1.07 -3.49
CA SER A 146 11.08 -0.20 -2.39
C SER A 146 11.10 1.27 -2.81
N ASP A 147 11.65 1.57 -4.00
CA ASP A 147 11.69 2.93 -4.55
C ASP A 147 10.30 3.49 -4.84
N GLN A 148 9.39 2.69 -5.37
CA GLN A 148 8.02 3.12 -5.64
C GLN A 148 7.27 3.42 -4.35
N ILE A 149 7.42 2.57 -3.31
CA ILE A 149 6.84 2.85 -1.99
C ILE A 149 7.43 4.13 -1.40
N ARG A 150 8.75 4.33 -1.51
CA ARG A 150 9.44 5.52 -0.97
C ARG A 150 8.99 6.81 -1.68
N LYS A 151 8.81 6.76 -3.01
CA LYS A 151 8.23 7.87 -3.79
C LYS A 151 6.76 8.14 -3.40
N ALA A 152 5.96 7.09 -3.18
CA ALA A 152 4.58 7.23 -2.70
C ALA A 152 4.52 7.88 -1.32
N ASN A 153 5.39 7.45 -0.40
CA ASN A 153 5.55 8.03 0.94
C ASN A 153 5.77 9.55 0.88
N VAL A 154 6.73 10.02 0.07
CA VAL A 154 7.03 11.45 -0.09
C VAL A 154 5.83 12.22 -0.65
N ARG A 155 5.14 11.66 -1.65
CA ARG A 155 3.95 12.31 -2.25
C ARG A 155 2.79 12.40 -1.28
N LEU A 156 2.52 11.33 -0.52
CA LEU A 156 1.48 11.32 0.51
C LEU A 156 1.77 12.30 1.65
N LEU A 157 3.04 12.46 2.02
CA LEU A 157 3.48 13.48 2.99
C LEU A 157 3.25 14.91 2.47
N ALA A 158 3.47 15.15 1.18
CA ALA A 158 3.25 16.46 0.56
C ALA A 158 1.77 16.84 0.36
N GLN A 159 0.84 15.91 0.59
CA GLN A 159 -0.61 16.15 0.53
C GLN A 159 -1.23 16.45 1.91
N LYS A 160 -0.47 16.29 2.99
CA LYS A 160 -0.89 16.65 4.36
C LYS A 160 -0.55 18.10 4.67
#